data_AF-A0A927VXE2-F1
#
_entry.id   AF-A0A927VXE2-F1
#
_cell.length_a   1.000
_cell.length_b   1.000
_cell.length_c   1.000
_cell.angle_alpha   90.00
_cell.angle_beta   90.00
_cell.angle_gamma   90.00
#
_symmetry.space_group_name_H-M   'P 1'
#
loop_
_entity.id
_entity.type
_entity.pdbx_description
1 polymer ?
#
loop_
_entity_poly.entity_id
_entity_poly.type
_entity_poly.pdbx_seq_one_letter_code
_entity_poly.pdbx_strand_id
1 'polypeptide(L)'
;MACGLLFLVISAVGMLRLPDFYSRLHVSGNSETFGLMLSLLGLAIYEGFTLTAVKLIMIFIFVFIGNPIGTHILSKAAYKTGHPMYVKETKKEE
;
A
#
# COMPACT_ATOMS: atom_id res chain seq x y z
N MET A 1 -2.97 9.11 -14.79
CA MET A 1 -3.01 7.63 -14.87
C MET A 1 -1.63 7.00 -15.00
N ALA A 2 -0.78 7.41 -15.96
CA ALA A 2 0.56 6.81 -16.15
C ALA A 2 1.41 6.76 -14.86
N CYS A 3 1.48 7.85 -14.10
CA CYS A 3 2.19 7.88 -12.82
C CYS A 3 1.60 6.90 -11.78
N GLY A 4 0.27 6.79 -11.71
CA GLY A 4 -0.38 5.83 -10.80
C GLY A 4 -0.06 4.38 -11.17
N LEU A 5 -0.02 4.07 -12.47
CA LEU A 5 0.39 2.76 -12.98
C LEU A 5 1.85 2.43 -12.58
N LEU A 6 2.76 3.40 -12.71
CA LEU A 6 4.16 3.24 -12.28
C LEU A 6 4.26 2.91 -10.78
N PHE A 7 3.51 3.60 -9.93
CA PHE A 7 3.48 3.31 -8.49
C PHE A 7 2.93 1.92 -8.17
N LEU A 8 1.89 1.47 -8.89
CA LEU A 8 1.36 0.11 -8.73
C LEU A 8 2.38 -0.96 -9.17
N VAL A 9 3.10 -0.73 -10.26
CA VAL A 9 4.18 -1.62 -10.72
C VAL A 9 5.32 -1.65 -9.72
N ILE A 10 5.75 -0.49 -9.21
CA ILE A 10 6.79 -0.40 -8.18
C ILE A 10 6.35 -1.13 -6.90
N SER A 11 5.08 -1.02 -6.51
CA SER A 11 4.51 -1.76 -5.38
C SER A 11 4.62 -3.27 -5.57
N ALA A 12 4.19 -3.78 -6.74
CA ALA A 12 4.26 -5.20 -7.07
C ALA A 12 5.71 -5.73 -7.11
N VAL A 13 6.62 -4.99 -7.75
CA VAL A 13 8.05 -5.35 -7.81
C VAL A 13 8.70 -5.27 -6.43
N GLY A 14 8.37 -4.25 -5.64
CA GLY A 14 8.87 -4.05 -4.27
C GLY A 14 8.44 -5.20 -3.34
N MET A 15 7.20 -5.66 -3.46
CA MET A 15 6.71 -6.84 -2.75
C MET A 15 7.52 -8.10 -3.12
N LEU A 16 7.88 -8.30 -4.39
CA LEU A 16 8.66 -9.48 -4.80
C LEU A 16 10.11 -9.41 -4.34
N ARG A 17 10.73 -8.23 -4.37
CA ARG A 17 12.17 -8.05 -4.12
C ARG A 17 12.55 -8.02 -2.64
N LEU A 18 11.63 -7.62 -1.75
CA LEU A 18 11.94 -7.49 -0.34
C LEU A 18 11.97 -8.85 0.37
N PRO A 19 13.01 -9.12 1.18
CA PRO A 19 13.19 -10.41 1.85
C PRO A 19 12.32 -10.59 3.10
N ASP A 20 11.82 -9.49 3.67
CA ASP A 20 11.12 -9.48 4.96
C ASP A 20 9.62 -9.18 4.80
N PHE A 21 8.79 -9.87 5.58
CA PHE A 21 7.33 -9.77 5.51
C PHE A 21 6.79 -8.39 5.91
N TYR A 22 7.36 -7.78 6.94
CA TYR A 22 6.95 -6.44 7.39
C TYR A 22 7.38 -5.37 6.39
N SER A 23 8.58 -5.54 5.82
CA SER A 23 9.08 -4.66 4.77
C SER A 23 8.21 -4.74 3.51
N ARG A 24 7.76 -5.95 3.12
CA ARG A 24 6.80 -6.16 2.03
C ARG A 24 5.47 -5.45 2.30
N LEU A 25 4.94 -5.56 3.51
CA LEU A 25 3.69 -4.89 3.90
C LEU A 25 3.81 -3.37 3.87
N HIS A 26 4.92 -2.83 4.35
CA HIS A 26 5.17 -1.39 4.35
C HIS A 26 5.25 -0.82 2.92
N VAL A 27 5.96 -1.51 2.02
CA VAL A 27 6.08 -1.08 0.63
C VAL A 27 4.76 -1.20 -0.12
N SER A 28 3.98 -2.28 0.14
CA SER A 28 2.64 -2.44 -0.43
C SER A 28 1.71 -1.32 0.03
N GLY A 29 1.57 -1.12 1.34
CA GLY A 29 0.60 -0.16 1.90
C GLY A 29 0.85 1.29 1.47
N ASN A 30 2.11 1.76 1.52
CA ASN A 30 2.43 3.13 1.13
C ASN A 30 2.30 3.34 -0.39
N SER A 31 2.91 2.47 -1.19
CA SER A 31 3.00 2.67 -2.65
C SER A 31 1.66 2.44 -3.34
N GLU A 32 0.85 1.50 -2.85
CA GLU A 32 -0.49 1.22 -3.37
C GLU A 32 -1.45 2.39 -3.14
N THR A 33 -1.40 3.01 -1.95
CA THR A 33 -2.25 4.16 -1.62
C THR A 33 -1.97 5.35 -2.53
N PHE A 34 -0.69 5.66 -2.79
CA PHE A 34 -0.31 6.68 -3.77
C PHE A 34 -0.70 6.29 -5.20
N GLY A 35 -0.52 5.03 -5.60
CA GLY A 35 -0.90 4.53 -6.92
C GLY A 35 -2.39 4.66 -7.19
N LEU A 36 -3.23 4.29 -6.24
CA LEU A 36 -4.69 4.46 -6.31
C LEU A 36 -5.07 5.94 -6.32
N MET A 37 -4.48 6.76 -5.45
CA MET A 37 -4.77 8.20 -5.40
C MET A 37 -4.48 8.88 -6.74
N LEU A 38 -3.30 8.66 -7.33
CA LEU A 38 -2.94 9.26 -8.64
C LEU A 38 -3.75 8.68 -9.81
N SER A 39 -4.12 7.40 -9.74
CA SER A 39 -4.93 6.76 -10.78
C SER A 39 -6.36 7.30 -10.77
N LEU A 40 -6.98 7.37 -9.59
CA LEU A 40 -8.33 7.88 -9.41
C LEU A 40 -8.42 9.38 -9.69
N LEU A 41 -7.41 10.17 -9.31
CA LEU A 41 -7.35 11.59 -9.67
C LEU A 41 -7.30 11.76 -11.21
N GLY A 42 -6.51 10.94 -11.90
CA GLY A 42 -6.46 10.95 -13.36
C GLY A 42 -7.77 10.52 -14.01
N LEU A 43 -8.48 9.57 -13.42
CA LEU A 43 -9.79 9.12 -13.91
C LEU A 43 -10.88 10.17 -13.63
N ALA A 44 -10.84 10.84 -12.48
CA ALA A 44 -11.76 11.91 -12.13
C ALA A 44 -11.61 13.13 -13.06
N ILE A 45 -10.38 13.47 -13.46
CA ILE A 45 -10.14 14.52 -14.45
C ILE A 45 -10.68 14.13 -15.83
N TYR A 46 -10.57 12.84 -16.21
CA TYR A 46 -11.04 12.34 -17.50
C TYR A 46 -12.58 12.27 -17.59
N GLU A 47 -13.24 11.75 -16.55
CA GLU A 47 -14.71 11.61 -16.49
C GLU A 47 -15.42 12.93 -16.15
N GLY A 48 -14.75 13.89 -15.51
CA GLY A 48 -15.36 15.13 -15.05
C GLY A 48 -16.23 14.96 -13.79
N PHE A 49 -17.03 16.00 -13.46
CA PHE A 49 -17.86 16.05 -12.24
C PHE A 49 -19.17 15.25 -12.39
N THR A 50 -19.05 13.97 -12.73
CA THR A 50 -20.18 13.05 -12.93
C THR A 50 -20.43 12.19 -11.69
N LEU A 51 -21.57 11.47 -11.68
CA LEU A 51 -21.88 10.48 -10.65
C LEU A 51 -20.76 9.42 -10.49
N THR A 52 -20.00 9.19 -11.57
CA THR A 52 -18.83 8.29 -11.60
C THR A 52 -17.73 8.77 -10.67
N ALA A 53 -17.40 10.07 -10.67
CA ALA A 53 -16.34 10.62 -9.81
C ALA A 53 -16.64 10.43 -8.31
N VAL A 54 -17.90 10.58 -7.91
CA VAL A 54 -18.34 10.33 -6.52
C VAL A 54 -18.15 8.87 -6.13
N LYS A 55 -18.51 7.93 -7.01
CA LYS A 55 -18.28 6.50 -6.79
C LYS A 55 -16.79 6.16 -6.64
N LEU A 56 -15.94 6.78 -7.45
CA LEU A 56 -14.48 6.60 -7.39
C LEU A 56 -13.90 7.07 -6.05
N ILE A 57 -14.33 8.22 -5.55
CA ILE A 57 -13.92 8.74 -4.23
C ILE A 57 -14.42 7.80 -3.12
N MET A 58 -15.63 7.27 -3.23
CA MET A 58 -16.18 6.34 -2.24
C MET A 58 -15.38 5.03 -2.19
N ILE A 59 -14.97 4.50 -3.34
CA ILE A 59 -14.07 3.34 -3.44
C ILE A 59 -12.71 3.67 -2.83
N PHE A 60 -12.15 4.85 -3.12
CA PHE A 60 -10.86 5.28 -2.56
C PHE A 60 -10.88 5.25 -1.03
N ILE A 61 -11.89 5.87 -0.41
CA ILE A 61 -12.02 5.92 1.05
C ILE A 61 -12.13 4.51 1.63
N PHE A 62 -12.89 3.63 0.98
CA PHE A 62 -13.07 2.26 1.44
C PHE A 62 -11.74 1.48 1.43
N VAL A 63 -10.98 1.60 0.34
CA VAL A 63 -9.65 0.95 0.23
C VAL A 63 -8.66 1.60 1.19
N PHE A 64 -8.68 2.92 1.34
CA PHE A 64 -7.80 3.67 2.23
C PHE A 64 -7.95 3.25 3.69
N ILE A 65 -9.18 2.95 4.14
CA ILE A 65 -9.44 2.42 5.48
C ILE A 65 -9.11 0.93 5.55
N GLY A 66 -9.40 0.16 4.50
CA GLY A 66 -9.11 -1.27 4.43
C GLY A 66 -7.62 -1.59 4.53
N ASN A 67 -6.76 -0.76 3.93
CA ASN A 67 -5.32 -0.99 3.87
C ASN A 67 -4.61 -1.02 5.25
N PRO A 68 -4.79 -0.02 6.15
CA PRO A 68 -4.21 -0.05 7.49
C PRO A 68 -4.83 -1.13 8.38
N ILE A 69 -6.14 -1.41 8.23
CA ILE A 69 -6.81 -2.48 8.98
C ILE A 69 -6.22 -3.84 8.58
N GLY A 70 -6.12 -4.11 7.28
CA GLY A 70 -5.54 -5.34 6.74
C GLY A 70 -4.09 -5.49 7.16
N THR A 71 -3.28 -4.43 7.01
CA THR A 71 -1.86 -4.44 7.40
C THR A 71 -1.69 -4.70 8.90
N HIS A 72 -2.51 -4.10 9.76
CA HIS A 72 -2.43 -4.29 11.21
C HIS A 72 -2.80 -5.73 11.62
N ILE A 73 -3.89 -6.29 11.08
CA ILE A 73 -4.30 -7.68 11.36
C ILE A 73 -3.24 -8.66 10.85
N LEU A 74 -2.73 -8.42 9.64
CA LEU A 74 -1.74 -9.29 9.01
C LEU A 74 -0.39 -9.24 9.73
N SER A 75 0.03 -8.06 10.19
CA SER A 75 1.23 -7.89 11.04
C SER A 75 1.08 -8.60 12.38
N LYS A 76 -0.10 -8.52 13.01
CA LYS A 76 -0.40 -9.21 14.28
C LYS A 76 -0.43 -10.73 14.11
N ALA A 77 -0.96 -11.22 12.99
CA ALA A 77 -0.95 -12.64 12.66
C ALA A 77 0.48 -13.15 12.44
N ALA A 78 1.28 -12.45 11.63
CA ALA A 78 2.68 -12.81 11.38
C ALA A 78 3.52 -12.80 12.66
N TYR A 79 3.28 -11.84 13.56
CA TYR A 79 3.94 -11.79 14.86
C TYR A 79 3.59 -13.03 15.71
N LYS A 80 2.31 -13.43 15.73
CA LYS A 80 1.88 -14.65 16.44
C LYS A 80 2.44 -15.94 15.85
N THR A 81 2.66 -15.99 14.54
CA THR A 81 3.23 -17.16 13.85
C THR A 81 4.76 -17.21 13.96
N GLY A 82 5.40 -16.23 14.62
CA GLY A 82 6.84 -16.20 14.82
C GLY A 82 7.63 -15.93 13.55
N HIS A 83 7.05 -15.20 12.58
CA HIS A 83 7.76 -14.85 11.36
C HIS A 83 8.99 -13.99 11.70
N PRO A 84 10.18 -14.32 11.15
CA PRO A 84 11.40 -13.60 11.46
C PRO A 84 11.24 -12.16 10.97
N MET A 85 11.35 -11.21 11.91
CA MET A 85 11.45 -9.80 11.58
C MET A 85 12.91 -9.48 11.29
N TYR A 86 13.19 -8.86 10.14
CA TYR A 86 14.53 -8.36 9.83
C TYR A 86 14.88 -7.19 10.75
N VAL A 87 15.42 -7.52 11.92
CA VAL A 87 15.98 -6.55 12.86
C VAL A 87 17.41 -6.27 12.39
N LYS A 88 17.69 -5.05 11.94
CA LYS A 88 19.08 -4.59 11.83
C LYS A 88 19.69 -4.72 13.23
N GLU A 89 20.75 -5.50 13.39
CA GLU A 89 21.53 -5.50 14.64
C GLU A 89 21.99 -4.05 14.90
N THR A 90 21.25 -3.33 15.74
CA THR A 90 21.79 -2.17 16.42
C THR A 90 22.87 -2.75 17.32
N LYS A 91 24.13 -2.62 16.90
CA LYS A 91 25.27 -2.74 17.82
C LYS A 91 24.86 -2.01 19.09
N LYS A 92 24.77 -2.74 20.20
CA LYS A 92 24.83 -2.13 21.53
C LYS A 92 26.10 -1.30 21.54
N GLU A 93 25.94 0.01 21.47
CA GLU A 93 27.00 0.94 21.77
C GLU A 93 27.17 0.86 23.29
N GLU A 94 28.30 0.25 23.70
CA GLU A 94 28.78 0.15 25.08
C GLU A 94 29.15 1.53 25.64
#